data_AF-A0A0F4YEX0-F1
#
_entry.id   AF-A0A0F4YEX0-F1
#
_cell.length_a   1.000
_cell.length_b   1.000
_cell.length_c   1.000
_cell.angle_alpha   90.00
_cell.angle_beta   90.00
_cell.angle_gamma   90.00
#
_symmetry.space_group_name_H-M   'P 1'
#
loop_
_entity.id
_entity.type
_entity.pdbx_description
1 polymer ?
#
loop_
_entity_poly.entity_id
_entity_poly.type
_entity_poly.pdbx_seq_one_letter_code
_entity_poly.pdbx_strand_id
1 'polypeptide(L)'
;PPSLSIDDYGWTQRVTPSPLKLTKQLWSSIIQLKLGHGYFRSYLVRLPAYNSGTCNLCQTNQEQTPYHLLFHCPAYRDIRYRAFSRVDRKDYNLFYLFSKDGQESLVEFLKETKIATRKWHIGTNDYARTLLPSLTHRTRLTRHRLSNHAY
;
A
#
# COMPACT_ATOMS: atom_id res chain seq x y z
N PRO A 1 -15.67 35.18 32.53
CA PRO A 1 -15.79 34.36 31.30
C PRO A 1 -15.74 32.86 31.63
N PRO A 2 -16.75 32.05 31.26
CA PRO A 2 -16.69 30.62 31.49
C PRO A 2 -15.65 30.01 30.55
N SER A 3 -14.74 29.21 31.12
CA SER A 3 -13.72 28.45 30.42
C SER A 3 -14.37 27.29 29.65
N LEU A 4 -14.40 27.39 28.32
CA LEU A 4 -14.78 26.28 27.44
C LEU A 4 -13.69 25.20 27.50
N SER A 5 -14.07 23.95 27.80
CA SER A 5 -13.16 22.81 27.71
C SER A 5 -13.02 22.36 26.25
N ILE A 6 -11.86 21.77 25.93
CA ILE A 6 -11.48 21.29 24.58
C ILE A 6 -12.45 20.21 24.04
N ASP A 7 -13.31 19.65 24.90
CA ASP A 7 -14.20 18.54 24.58
C ASP A 7 -15.51 18.95 23.88
N ASP A 8 -15.82 20.26 23.80
CA ASP A 8 -17.06 20.77 23.19
C ASP A 8 -17.06 20.78 21.64
N TYR A 9 -15.91 20.55 21.01
CA TYR A 9 -15.81 20.47 19.55
C TYR A 9 -15.91 18.99 19.13
N GLY A 10 -17.13 18.54 18.84
CA GLY A 10 -17.52 17.18 18.45
C GLY A 10 -16.92 16.62 17.15
N TRP A 11 -15.60 16.70 16.96
CA TRP A 11 -14.86 16.16 15.82
C TRP A 11 -13.86 15.06 16.18
N THR A 12 -14.02 14.41 17.34
CA THR A 12 -13.29 13.16 17.60
C THR A 12 -14.08 11.99 17.01
N GLN A 13 -13.84 11.67 15.73
CA GLN A 13 -14.33 10.40 15.21
C GLN A 13 -13.74 9.28 16.06
N ARG A 14 -14.63 8.57 16.77
CA ARG A 14 -14.29 7.45 17.64
C ARG A 14 -13.79 6.31 16.75
N VAL A 15 -12.48 6.26 16.52
CA VAL A 15 -11.84 5.16 15.79
C VAL A 15 -11.97 3.92 16.67
N THR A 16 -12.95 3.07 16.36
CA THR A 16 -13.05 1.77 17.01
C THR A 16 -11.85 0.92 16.56
N PRO A 17 -11.03 0.41 17.49
CA PRO A 17 -9.93 -0.47 17.11
C PRO A 17 -10.50 -1.71 16.42
N SER A 18 -9.92 -2.11 15.29
CA SER A 18 -10.32 -3.39 14.67
C SER A 18 -10.07 -4.51 15.67
N PRO A 19 -10.94 -5.54 15.73
CA PRO A 19 -10.70 -6.72 16.56
C PRO A 19 -9.39 -7.44 16.20
N LEU A 20 -8.89 -7.23 14.98
CA LEU A 20 -7.60 -7.71 14.53
C LEU A 20 -6.45 -6.94 15.21
N LYS A 21 -5.57 -7.67 15.91
CA LYS A 21 -4.28 -7.14 16.40
C LYS A 21 -3.32 -6.94 15.24
N LEU A 22 -3.45 -5.82 14.54
CA LEU A 22 -2.60 -5.48 13.40
C LEU A 22 -1.35 -4.72 13.83
N THR A 23 -0.23 -5.02 13.18
CA THR A 23 1.00 -4.22 13.35
C THR A 23 0.80 -2.82 12.76
N LYS A 24 1.56 -1.83 13.24
CA LYS A 24 1.54 -0.46 12.69
C LYS A 24 1.76 -0.43 11.17
N GLN A 25 2.61 -1.33 10.66
CA GLN A 25 2.87 -1.45 9.23
C GLN A 25 1.64 -1.94 8.46
N LEU A 26 0.97 -3.00 8.92
CA LEU A 26 -0.25 -3.51 8.26
C LEU A 26 -1.36 -2.46 8.27
N TRP A 27 -1.57 -1.81 9.42
CA TRP A 27 -2.51 -0.69 9.53
C TRP A 27 -2.21 0.41 8.51
N SER A 28 -0.96 0.84 8.42
CA SER A 28 -0.55 1.87 7.45
C SER A 28 -0.78 1.43 6.00
N SER A 29 -0.50 0.16 5.66
CA SER A 29 -0.75 -0.39 4.32
C SER A 29 -2.25 -0.38 3.98
N ILE A 30 -3.12 -0.76 4.92
CA ILE A 30 -4.58 -0.75 4.71
C ILE A 30 -5.08 0.69 4.47
N ILE A 31 -4.64 1.65 5.29
CA ILE A 31 -5.02 3.06 5.11
C ILE A 31 -4.53 3.61 3.78
N GLN A 32 -3.28 3.32 3.39
CA GLN A 32 -2.75 3.70 2.08
C GLN A 32 -3.59 3.13 0.93
N LEU A 33 -3.94 1.83 0.97
CA LEU A 33 -4.80 1.19 -0.04
C LEU A 33 -6.17 1.85 -0.13
N LYS A 34 -6.79 2.17 1.02
CA LYS A 34 -8.10 2.82 1.10
C LYS A 34 -8.08 4.22 0.50
N LEU A 35 -7.01 4.97 0.73
CA LEU A 35 -6.84 6.34 0.22
C LEU A 35 -6.30 6.38 -1.22
N GLY A 36 -5.71 5.28 -1.70
CA GLY A 36 -4.95 5.28 -2.95
C GLY A 36 -3.69 6.14 -2.91
N HIS A 37 -3.15 6.36 -1.71
CA HIS A 37 -1.99 7.22 -1.46
C HIS A 37 -0.79 6.40 -1.00
N GLY A 38 0.41 6.98 -1.13
CA GLY A 38 1.64 6.40 -0.62
C GLY A 38 2.50 5.79 -1.72
N TYR A 39 2.85 4.51 -1.59
CA TYR A 39 3.87 3.89 -2.45
C TYR A 39 3.38 3.37 -3.82
N PHE A 40 2.16 3.72 -4.22
CA PHE A 40 1.60 3.31 -5.52
C PHE A 40 2.11 4.22 -6.64
N ARG A 41 2.60 3.67 -7.76
CA ARG A 41 3.08 4.51 -8.87
C ARG A 41 2.02 5.47 -9.40
N SER A 42 0.75 5.07 -9.41
CA SER A 42 -0.38 5.95 -9.80
C SER A 42 -0.50 7.20 -8.91
N TYR A 43 -0.03 7.12 -7.66
CA TYR A 43 0.07 8.28 -6.76
C TYR A 43 1.41 9.00 -6.90
N LEU A 44 2.52 8.24 -6.97
CA LEU A 44 3.87 8.77 -6.96
C LEU A 44 4.20 9.61 -8.20
N VAL A 45 3.53 9.39 -9.34
CA VAL A 45 3.67 10.21 -10.56
C VAL A 45 3.35 11.69 -10.34
N ARG A 46 2.67 12.04 -9.23
CA ARG A 46 2.45 13.43 -8.79
C ARG A 46 3.72 14.12 -8.28
N LEU A 47 4.78 13.35 -7.99
CA LEU A 47 6.06 13.87 -7.49
C LEU A 47 7.07 13.98 -8.65
N PRO A 48 7.92 15.02 -8.70
CA PRO A 48 8.84 15.25 -9.81
C PRO A 48 9.82 14.11 -10.12
N ALA A 49 10.09 13.25 -9.13
CA ALA A 49 11.01 12.12 -9.27
C ALA A 49 10.45 10.90 -10.03
N TYR A 50 9.16 10.91 -10.38
CA TYR A 50 8.48 9.77 -11.02
C TYR A 50 7.88 10.20 -12.35
N ASN A 51 8.19 9.44 -13.40
CA ASN A 51 7.77 9.72 -14.77
C ASN A 51 6.66 8.80 -15.29
N SER A 52 6.23 7.81 -14.50
CA SER A 52 5.19 6.87 -14.92
C SER A 52 4.42 6.30 -13.73
N GLY A 53 3.09 6.30 -13.89
CA GLY A 53 2.13 5.63 -13.02
C GLY A 53 1.92 4.15 -13.33
N THR A 54 2.53 3.61 -14.38
CA THR A 54 2.28 2.23 -14.84
C THR A 54 2.82 1.17 -13.89
N CYS A 55 2.12 0.05 -13.82
CA CYS A 55 2.52 -1.11 -13.02
C CYS A 55 3.74 -1.78 -13.64
N ASN A 56 4.86 -1.77 -12.92
CA ASN A 56 6.11 -2.43 -13.33
C ASN A 56 6.20 -3.89 -12.86
N LEU A 57 5.15 -4.41 -12.22
CA LEU A 57 5.10 -5.80 -11.74
C LEU A 57 4.50 -6.74 -12.78
N CYS A 58 3.77 -6.21 -13.76
CA CYS A 58 3.11 -7.01 -14.79
C CYS A 58 3.24 -6.33 -16.15
N GLN A 59 2.99 -7.09 -17.22
CA GLN A 59 3.15 -6.64 -18.61
C GLN A 59 1.84 -6.12 -19.21
N THR A 60 0.89 -5.63 -18.39
CA THR A 60 -0.45 -5.22 -18.85
C THR A 60 -0.56 -3.74 -19.20
N ASN A 61 0.51 -2.96 -19.01
CA ASN A 61 0.53 -1.49 -19.16
C ASN A 61 -0.56 -0.73 -18.35
N GLN A 62 -1.19 -1.38 -17.38
CA GLN A 62 -2.18 -0.77 -16.50
C GLN A 62 -1.51 0.16 -15.48
N GLU A 63 -2.23 1.17 -15.00
CA GLU A 63 -1.80 1.96 -13.86
C GLU A 63 -1.65 1.12 -12.60
N GLN A 64 -0.61 1.40 -11.80
CA GLN A 64 -0.36 0.71 -10.54
C GLN A 64 -1.25 1.25 -9.41
N THR A 65 -2.57 1.13 -9.56
CA THR A 65 -3.54 1.54 -8.53
C THR A 65 -3.72 0.46 -7.46
N PRO A 66 -4.23 0.78 -6.25
CA PRO A 66 -4.67 -0.22 -5.28
C PRO A 66 -5.60 -1.25 -5.90
N TYR A 67 -6.56 -0.79 -6.72
CA TYR A 67 -7.52 -1.65 -7.39
C TYR A 67 -6.83 -2.63 -8.35
N HIS A 68 -5.89 -2.15 -9.17
CA HIS A 68 -5.10 -3.04 -10.02
C HIS A 68 -4.34 -4.08 -9.18
N LEU A 69 -3.64 -3.68 -8.13
CA LEU A 69 -2.86 -4.62 -7.30
C LEU A 69 -3.73 -5.66 -6.59
N LEU A 70 -4.86 -5.22 -6.04
CA LEU A 70 -5.78 -6.05 -5.25
C LEU A 70 -6.67 -6.97 -6.08
N PHE A 71 -6.95 -6.67 -7.35
CA PHE A 71 -7.93 -7.43 -8.14
C PHE A 71 -7.39 -7.97 -9.47
N HIS A 72 -6.52 -7.22 -10.16
CA HIS A 72 -6.23 -7.49 -11.57
C HIS A 72 -4.78 -7.86 -11.88
N CYS A 73 -3.82 -7.38 -11.10
CA CYS A 73 -2.38 -7.52 -11.38
C CYS A 73 -1.97 -8.99 -11.53
N PRO A 74 -1.55 -9.45 -12.72
CA PRO A 74 -1.20 -10.87 -12.93
C PRO A 74 -0.11 -11.38 -11.99
N ALA A 75 0.82 -10.51 -11.58
CA ALA A 75 1.91 -10.85 -10.66
C ALA A 75 1.43 -11.33 -9.27
N TYR A 76 0.19 -11.00 -8.91
CA TYR A 76 -0.41 -11.42 -7.63
C TYR A 76 -1.57 -12.39 -7.80
N ARG A 77 -1.77 -12.97 -8.99
CA ARG A 77 -2.88 -13.89 -9.26
C ARG A 77 -2.97 -15.03 -8.23
N ASP A 78 -1.86 -15.73 -8.00
CA ASP A 78 -1.85 -16.91 -7.13
C ASP A 78 -2.02 -16.52 -5.65
N ILE A 79 -1.40 -15.41 -5.24
CA ILE A 79 -1.53 -14.89 -3.88
C ILE A 79 -2.97 -14.44 -3.61
N ARG A 80 -3.60 -13.76 -4.58
CA ARG A 80 -5.02 -13.39 -4.50
C ARG A 80 -5.90 -14.63 -4.41
N TYR A 81 -5.66 -15.63 -5.25
CA TYR A 81 -6.43 -16.86 -5.24
C TYR A 81 -6.38 -17.55 -3.87
N ARG A 82 -5.21 -17.61 -3.23
CA ARG A 82 -5.06 -18.17 -1.88
C ARG A 82 -5.76 -17.31 -0.82
N ALA A 83 -5.38 -16.04 -0.73
CA ALA A 83 -5.83 -15.13 0.34
C ALA A 83 -7.34 -14.82 0.28
N PHE A 84 -7.92 -14.80 -0.91
CA PHE A 84 -9.34 -14.49 -1.13
C PHE A 84 -10.18 -15.72 -1.51
N SER A 85 -9.65 -16.94 -1.32
CA SER A 85 -10.35 -18.20 -1.65
C SER A 85 -11.70 -18.37 -0.97
N ARG A 86 -11.89 -17.75 0.20
CA ARG A 86 -13.12 -17.81 1.01
C ARG A 86 -14.09 -16.66 0.73
N VAL A 87 -13.71 -15.72 -0.12
CA VAL A 87 -14.52 -14.54 -0.44
C VAL A 87 -15.40 -14.88 -1.63
N ASP A 88 -16.71 -14.72 -1.49
CA ASP A 88 -17.63 -14.86 -2.62
C ASP A 88 -17.29 -13.80 -3.68
N ARG A 89 -17.24 -14.21 -4.95
CA ARG A 89 -16.90 -13.33 -6.07
C ARG A 89 -17.81 -12.11 -6.14
N LYS A 90 -19.09 -12.22 -5.75
CA LYS A 90 -20.03 -11.08 -5.74
C LYS A 90 -19.64 -9.99 -4.73
N ASP A 91 -18.96 -10.40 -3.67
CA ASP A 91 -18.50 -9.52 -2.59
C ASP A 91 -17.07 -9.05 -2.81
N TYR A 92 -16.38 -9.51 -3.86
CA TYR A 92 -14.97 -9.21 -4.11
C TYR A 92 -14.74 -7.81 -4.69
N ASN A 93 -14.89 -6.81 -3.82
CA ASN A 93 -14.71 -5.38 -4.13
C ASN A 93 -14.02 -4.65 -2.96
N LEU A 94 -13.62 -3.39 -3.18
CA LEU A 94 -12.91 -2.59 -2.16
C LEU A 94 -13.75 -2.38 -0.89
N PHE A 95 -15.06 -2.23 -1.01
CA PHE A 95 -15.94 -2.01 0.14
C PHE A 95 -15.91 -3.21 1.09
N TYR A 96 -16.01 -4.43 0.54
CA TYR A 96 -15.89 -5.66 1.33
C TYR A 96 -14.48 -5.83 1.92
N LEU A 97 -13.41 -5.65 1.13
CA LEU A 97 -12.04 -5.86 1.63
C LEU A 97 -11.67 -4.92 2.79
N PHE A 98 -12.28 -3.74 2.86
CA PHE A 98 -12.08 -2.79 3.96
C PHE A 98 -13.13 -2.91 5.08
N SER A 99 -14.08 -3.82 4.96
CA SER A 99 -14.99 -4.19 6.04
C SER A 99 -14.27 -5.04 7.10
N LYS A 100 -14.92 -5.29 8.24
CA LYS A 100 -14.38 -6.17 9.27
C LYS A 100 -14.19 -7.61 8.75
N ASP A 101 -15.10 -8.08 7.92
CA ASP A 101 -15.13 -9.47 7.44
C ASP A 101 -14.07 -9.70 6.34
N GLY A 102 -13.88 -8.74 5.44
CA GLY A 102 -12.87 -8.84 4.38
C GLY A 102 -11.45 -8.51 4.81
N GLN A 103 -11.27 -7.86 5.97
CA GLN A 103 -9.96 -7.43 6.45
C GLN A 103 -9.02 -8.61 6.76
N GLU A 104 -9.53 -9.76 7.19
CA GLU A 104 -8.69 -10.93 7.47
C GLU A 104 -7.96 -11.43 6.22
N SER A 105 -8.70 -11.64 5.13
CA SER A 105 -8.13 -12.00 3.83
C SER A 105 -7.21 -10.92 3.27
N LEU A 106 -7.56 -9.64 3.45
CA LEU A 106 -6.69 -8.54 3.04
C LEU A 106 -5.36 -8.56 3.82
N VAL A 107 -5.40 -8.87 5.11
CA VAL A 107 -4.19 -8.96 5.95
C VAL A 107 -3.30 -10.12 5.54
N GLU A 108 -3.87 -11.28 5.20
CA GLU A 108 -3.13 -12.40 4.64
C GLU A 108 -2.42 -12.00 3.34
N PHE A 109 -3.15 -11.39 2.41
CA PHE A 109 -2.61 -10.86 1.16
C PHE A 109 -1.46 -9.86 1.40
N LEU A 110 -1.61 -8.94 2.37
CA LEU A 110 -0.59 -7.93 2.68
C LEU A 110 0.62 -8.51 3.39
N LYS A 111 0.44 -9.56 4.20
CA LYS A 111 1.55 -10.27 4.84
C LYS A 111 2.44 -10.93 3.79
N GLU A 112 1.90 -11.42 2.70
CA GLU A 112 2.68 -12.08 1.64
C GLU A 112 3.28 -11.05 0.66
N THR A 113 2.44 -10.17 0.09
CA THR A 113 2.88 -9.21 -0.94
C THR A 113 3.71 -8.04 -0.41
N LYS A 114 3.48 -7.63 0.83
CA LYS A 114 3.99 -6.39 1.44
C LYS A 114 3.73 -5.13 0.63
N ILE A 115 2.70 -5.10 -0.22
CA ILE A 115 2.36 -3.89 -0.99
C ILE A 115 2.08 -2.70 -0.07
N ALA A 116 2.21 -1.49 -0.61
CA ALA A 116 2.10 -0.23 0.15
C ALA A 116 3.16 -0.04 1.26
N THR A 117 4.26 -0.80 1.23
CA THR A 117 5.42 -0.57 2.09
C THR A 117 6.58 0.06 1.31
N ARG A 118 7.44 0.81 2.00
CA ARG A 118 8.66 1.36 1.40
C ARG A 118 9.55 0.28 0.81
N LYS A 119 9.72 -0.86 1.50
CA LYS A 119 10.57 -1.97 1.04
C LYS A 119 10.05 -2.59 -0.25
N TRP A 120 8.72 -2.74 -0.37
CA TRP A 120 8.08 -3.18 -1.60
C TRP A 120 8.35 -2.22 -2.76
N HIS A 121 8.16 -0.91 -2.51
CA HIS A 121 8.39 0.12 -3.52
C HIS A 121 9.82 0.12 -4.09
N ILE A 122 10.82 0.06 -3.21
CA ILE A 122 12.24 0.09 -3.62
C ILE A 122 12.77 -1.27 -4.09
N GLY A 123 11.92 -2.31 -4.16
CA GLY A 123 12.30 -3.65 -4.59
C GLY A 123 13.24 -4.39 -3.64
N THR A 124 13.26 -4.05 -2.35
CA THR A 124 14.09 -4.72 -1.33
C THR A 124 13.33 -5.77 -0.52
N ASN A 125 12.09 -6.07 -0.86
CA ASN A 125 11.37 -7.23 -0.34
C ASN A 125 11.84 -8.49 -1.07
N ASP A 126 12.11 -9.57 -0.33
CA ASP A 126 12.59 -10.86 -0.87
C ASP A 126 11.61 -11.45 -1.90
N TYR A 127 10.31 -11.14 -1.76
CA TYR A 127 9.25 -11.58 -2.69
C TYR A 127 9.29 -10.87 -4.07
N ALA A 128 9.78 -9.64 -4.15
CA ALA A 128 9.88 -8.94 -5.44
C ALA A 128 11.06 -9.46 -6.29
N ARG A 129 12.05 -10.11 -5.66
CA ARG A 129 13.23 -10.65 -6.32
C ARG A 129 12.93 -11.94 -7.09
N THR A 130 11.92 -12.72 -6.66
CA THR A 130 11.50 -13.95 -7.34
C THR A 130 10.56 -13.71 -8.52
N LEU A 131 9.84 -12.57 -8.56
CA LEU A 131 8.88 -12.24 -9.61
C LEU A 131 9.45 -11.37 -10.74
N LEU A 132 10.67 -10.83 -10.60
CA LEU A 132 11.33 -10.01 -11.62
C LEU A 132 12.75 -10.54 -11.90
N PRO A 133 12.93 -11.50 -12.82
CA PRO A 133 14.26 -11.96 -13.20
C PRO A 133 15.10 -10.92 -13.96
N SER A 134 14.51 -9.81 -14.44
CA SER A 134 15.12 -9.03 -15.53
C SER A 134 15.08 -7.50 -15.39
N LEU A 135 15.26 -6.95 -14.19
CA LEU A 135 15.51 -5.49 -14.02
C LEU A 135 16.70 -5.21 -13.09
N THR A 136 17.88 -5.66 -13.51
CA THR A 136 19.14 -5.08 -13.06
C THR A 136 19.38 -3.76 -13.81
N HIS A 137 18.77 -2.68 -13.34
CA HIS A 137 19.40 -1.35 -13.47
C HIS A 137 18.95 -0.47 -12.30
N ARG A 138 19.71 -0.55 -11.21
CA ARG A 138 19.64 0.42 -10.12
C ARG A 138 20.26 1.73 -10.60
N THR A 139 19.46 2.78 -10.74
CA THR A 139 19.98 4.12 -10.50
C THR A 139 20.17 4.29 -9.00
N ARG A 140 21.44 4.32 -8.59
CA ARG A 140 21.89 4.73 -7.26
C ARG A 140 21.40 6.16 -7.04
N LEU A 141 20.39 6.36 -6.20
CA LEU A 141 20.16 7.69 -5.61
C LEU A 141 21.32 7.93 -4.65
N THR A 142 22.30 8.71 -5.10
CA THR A 142 23.39 9.24 -4.29
C THR A 142 22.79 10.17 -3.24
N ARG A 143 22.96 9.82 -1.95
CA ARG A 143 22.80 10.78 -0.85
C ARG A 143 23.91 11.82 -1.01
N HIS A 144 23.58 13.01 -1.50
CA HIS A 144 24.44 14.16 -1.26
C HIS A 144 24.35 14.51 0.22
N ARG A 145 25.47 14.27 0.91
CA ARG A 145 25.76 14.76 2.26
C ARG A 145 25.95 16.28 2.12
N LEU A 146 25.05 17.06 2.70
CA LEU A 146 25.31 18.49 2.92
C LEU A 146 26.43 18.57 3.96
N SER A 147 27.60 18.97 3.51
CA SER A 147 28.71 19.36 4.37
C SER A 147 28.51 20.83 4.75
N ASN A 148 28.35 21.08 6.03
CA ASN A 148 28.51 22.41 6.62
C ASN A 148 29.91 22.95 6.28
N HIS A 149 29.98 24.15 5.73
CA HIS A 149 31.14 25.01 5.93
C HIS A 149 30.65 26.40 6.30
N ALA A 150 30.91 26.76 7.55
CA ALA A 150 30.93 28.12 8.02
C ALA A 150 32.10 28.85 7.37
N TYR A 151 31.84 30.07 6.92
CA TYR A 151 32.74 31.22 6.96
C TYR A 151 31.90 32.47 7.14
#